data_AF-A0A7Y9N395-F1
#
_entry.id   AF-A0A7Y9N395-F1
#
_cell.length_a   1.000
_cell.length_b   1.000
_cell.length_c   1.000
_cell.angle_alpha   90.00
_cell.angle_beta   90.00
_cell.angle_gamma   90.00
#
_symmetry.space_group_name_H-M   'P 1'
#
loop_
_entity.id
_entity.type
_entity.pdbx_description
1 polymer ?
#
loop_
_entity_poly.entity_id
_entity_poly.type
_entity_poly.pdbx_seq_one_letter_code
_entity_poly.pdbx_strand_id
1 'polypeptide(L)'
;MPAAYGNKSRSVHTAVRDLVSLYLDARGIPSTSKRTPTSLSDSLGEDALDPDLALDGVDLKVTSRLRPFRISEDLEMAQRTAAIRGTMLGALIQWRSEQPIEQAYAIVSLDDFAKLVRGDHLPPP
;
A
#
# COMPACT_ATOMS: atom_id res chain seq x y z
N MET A 1 -13.54 -19.28 -15.62
CA MET A 1 -13.13 -18.99 -14.22
C MET A 1 -13.79 -17.67 -13.82
N PRO A 2 -14.43 -17.54 -12.65
CA PRO A 2 -15.04 -16.27 -12.29
C PRO A 2 -13.92 -15.25 -12.04
N ALA A 3 -13.97 -14.12 -12.74
CA ALA A 3 -13.05 -13.02 -12.56
C ALA A 3 -13.02 -12.63 -11.08
N ALA A 4 -11.85 -12.69 -10.44
CA ALA A 4 -11.71 -12.26 -9.06
C ALA A 4 -12.04 -10.77 -8.98
N TYR A 5 -13.23 -10.47 -8.48
CA TYR A 5 -13.63 -9.10 -8.13
C TYR A 5 -12.72 -8.64 -6.98
N GLY A 6 -11.63 -7.95 -7.31
CA GLY A 6 -10.63 -7.49 -6.35
C GLY A 6 -11.22 -6.71 -5.17
N ASN A 7 -10.56 -6.83 -4.01
CA ASN A 7 -10.85 -6.24 -2.68
C ASN A 7 -12.28 -5.76 -2.40
N LYS A 8 -13.35 -6.48 -2.78
CA LYS A 8 -14.69 -6.19 -2.26
C LYS A 8 -14.87 -6.69 -0.82
N SER A 9 -14.05 -7.67 -0.41
CA SER A 9 -14.06 -8.27 0.93
C SER A 9 -12.80 -7.89 1.71
N ARG A 10 -12.94 -7.55 2.99
CA ARG A 10 -11.82 -7.25 3.91
C ARG A 10 -10.81 -8.40 3.96
N SER A 11 -11.29 -9.63 3.97
CA SER A 11 -10.45 -10.84 3.98
C SER A 11 -9.50 -10.93 2.79
N VAL A 12 -9.97 -10.57 1.59
CA VAL A 12 -9.13 -10.55 0.37
C VAL A 12 -8.08 -9.45 0.50
N HIS A 13 -8.46 -8.27 1.00
CA HIS A 13 -7.50 -7.18 1.20
C HIS A 13 -6.40 -7.56 2.19
N THR A 14 -6.76 -8.15 3.34
CA THR A 14 -5.78 -8.67 4.31
C THR A 14 -4.86 -9.71 3.68
N ALA A 15 -5.41 -10.68 2.94
CA ALA A 15 -4.60 -11.70 2.27
C ALA A 15 -3.61 -11.10 1.26
N VAL A 16 -4.03 -10.10 0.47
CA VAL A 16 -3.15 -9.42 -0.49
C VAL A 16 -2.07 -8.62 0.21
N ARG A 17 -2.43 -7.91 1.29
CA ARG A 17 -1.48 -7.16 2.11
C ARG A 17 -0.42 -8.08 2.72
N ASP A 18 -0.84 -9.18 3.33
CA ASP A 18 0.08 -10.15 3.95
C ASP A 18 0.97 -10.80 2.89
N LEU A 19 0.44 -11.05 1.69
CA LEU A 19 1.20 -11.56 0.56
C LEU A 19 2.26 -10.57 0.05
N VAL A 20 1.95 -9.26 -0.01
CA VAL A 20 2.93 -8.21 -0.30
C VAL A 20 3.99 -8.14 0.80
N SER A 21 3.57 -8.19 2.08
CA SER A 21 4.50 -8.16 3.22
C SER A 21 5.48 -9.33 3.20
N LEU A 22 5.00 -10.56 2.97
CA LEU A 22 5.84 -11.75 2.84
C LEU A 22 6.82 -11.64 1.65
N TYR A 23 6.37 -11.09 0.53
CA TYR A 23 7.22 -10.88 -0.65
C TYR A 23 8.37 -9.91 -0.39
N LEU A 24 8.12 -8.84 0.37
CA LEU A 24 9.10 -7.84 0.78
C LEU A 24 10.07 -8.41 1.82
N ASP A 25 9.55 -9.12 2.82
CA ASP A 25 10.34 -9.76 3.87
C ASP A 25 11.32 -10.79 3.30
N ALA A 26 10.87 -11.60 2.33
CA ALA A 26 11.72 -12.56 1.60
C ALA A 26 12.89 -11.88 0.82
N ARG A 27 12.84 -10.57 0.63
CA ARG A 27 13.90 -9.74 0.01
C ARG A 27 14.69 -8.92 1.03
N GLY A 28 14.46 -9.14 2.32
CA GLY A 28 15.10 -8.39 3.39
C GLY A 28 14.58 -6.95 3.51
N ILE A 29 13.38 -6.67 3.01
CA ILE A 29 12.74 -5.35 3.12
C ILE A 29 11.71 -5.44 4.26
N PRO A 30 12.04 -4.96 5.48
CA PRO A 30 11.13 -5.05 6.59
C PRO A 30 9.92 -4.15 6.33
N SER A 31 8.72 -4.71 6.49
CA SER A 31 7.47 -3.97 6.42
C SER A 31 6.69 -4.17 7.70
N THR A 32 6.03 -3.11 8.17
CA THR A 32 5.13 -3.16 9.31
C THR A 32 3.69 -3.06 8.83
N SER A 33 2.86 -4.03 9.19
CA SER A 33 1.42 -3.96 8.98
C SER A 33 0.74 -3.67 10.31
N LYS A 34 -0.10 -2.64 10.39
CA LYS A 34 -0.97 -2.47 11.57
C LYS A 34 -2.18 -3.38 11.46
N ARG A 35 -2.75 -3.76 12.62
CA ARG A 35 -3.88 -4.68 12.72
C ARG A 35 -5.12 -4.06 12.05
N THR A 36 -5.80 -4.80 11.18
CA THR A 36 -7.05 -4.33 10.57
C THR A 36 -8.13 -4.18 11.66
N PRO A 37 -8.79 -3.02 11.79
CA PRO A 37 -9.84 -2.82 12.79
C PRO A 37 -11.01 -3.80 12.60
N THR A 38 -11.40 -4.44 13.70
CA THR A 38 -12.45 -5.47 13.73
C THR A 38 -13.85 -4.90 13.96
N SER A 39 -13.96 -3.66 14.45
CA SER A 39 -15.24 -2.98 14.71
C SER A 39 -15.45 -1.74 13.84
N LEU A 40 -16.72 -1.36 13.60
CA LEU A 40 -17.10 -0.09 12.97
C LEU A 40 -16.71 1.12 13.83
N SER A 41 -16.68 0.95 15.15
CA SER A 41 -16.24 1.98 16.10
C SER A 41 -14.76 2.31 15.93
N ASP A 42 -13.94 1.31 15.58
CA ASP A 42 -12.50 1.49 15.32
C ASP A 42 -12.27 2.24 14.00
N SER A 43 -13.14 2.03 13.00
CA SER A 43 -13.02 2.67 11.68
C SER A 43 -13.36 4.17 11.65
N LEU A 44 -13.91 4.72 12.74
CA LEU A 44 -14.17 6.16 12.91
C LEU A 44 -13.03 6.88 13.66
N GLY A 45 -12.01 6.15 14.12
CA GLY A 45 -10.80 6.69 14.74
C GLY A 45 -9.65 6.90 13.75
N GLU A 46 -8.48 7.32 14.29
CA GLU A 46 -7.22 7.60 13.57
C GLU A 46 -6.78 6.49 12.58
N ASP A 47 -7.30 5.28 12.71
CA ASP A 47 -7.05 4.12 11.84
C ASP A 47 -7.50 4.30 10.37
N ALA A 48 -8.40 5.24 10.06
CA ALA A 48 -8.77 5.54 8.68
C ALA A 48 -7.60 6.12 7.85
N LEU A 49 -6.58 6.65 8.53
CA LEU A 49 -5.42 7.29 7.92
C LEU A 49 -4.18 6.39 7.92
N ASP A 50 -4.28 5.16 8.43
CA ASP A 50 -3.13 4.25 8.47
C ASP A 50 -2.84 3.62 7.09
N PRO A 51 -1.56 3.44 6.74
CA PRO A 51 -1.16 2.72 5.55
C PRO A 51 -1.45 1.22 5.71
N ASP A 52 -1.54 0.51 4.59
CA ASP A 52 -1.72 -0.93 4.64
C ASP A 52 -0.40 -1.61 5.04
N LEU A 53 0.72 -1.08 4.56
CA LEU A 53 2.08 -1.43 4.98
C LEU A 53 2.92 -0.16 5.11
N ALA A 54 3.73 -0.07 6.15
CA ALA A 54 4.74 0.98 6.30
C ALA A 54 6.14 0.39 6.19
N LEU A 55 6.98 1.03 5.39
CA LEU A 55 8.40 0.79 5.19
C LEU A 55 9.19 1.98 5.75
N ASP A 56 10.51 1.87 5.79
CA ASP A 56 11.35 3.03 6.10
C ASP A 56 11.16 4.13 5.04
N GLY A 57 10.60 5.27 5.45
CA GLY A 57 10.31 6.42 4.59
C GLY A 57 9.14 6.27 3.61
N VAL A 58 8.45 5.12 3.53
CA VAL A 58 7.38 4.86 2.54
C VAL A 58 6.13 4.25 3.16
N ASP A 59 4.99 4.91 2.93
CA ASP A 59 3.67 4.39 3.29
C ASP A 59 2.98 3.79 2.05
N LEU A 60 2.58 2.52 2.16
CA LEU A 60 1.99 1.75 1.07
C LEU A 60 0.48 1.56 1.24
N LYS A 61 -0.25 1.75 0.15
CA LYS A 61 -1.60 1.22 -0.04
C LYS A 61 -1.57 0.01 -0.97
N VAL A 62 -2.41 -0.98 -0.72
CA VAL A 62 -2.42 -2.26 -1.41
C VAL A 62 -3.80 -2.56 -1.97
N THR A 63 -3.85 -2.87 -3.27
CA THR A 63 -5.10 -3.16 -3.96
C THR A 63 -4.96 -4.34 -4.90
N SER A 64 -6.03 -5.14 -4.97
CA SER A 64 -6.21 -6.17 -6.01
C SER A 64 -7.31 -5.80 -7.01
N ARG A 65 -7.91 -4.60 -6.88
CA ARG A 65 -9.01 -4.15 -7.72
C ARG A 65 -8.51 -3.82 -9.13
N LEU A 66 -9.16 -4.43 -10.12
CA LEU A 66 -8.92 -4.17 -11.53
C LEU A 66 -10.00 -3.27 -12.13
N ARG A 67 -11.29 -3.55 -11.89
CA ARG A 67 -12.42 -2.75 -12.38
C ARG A 67 -13.68 -2.87 -11.49
N PRO A 68 -14.45 -1.78 -11.27
CA PRO A 68 -14.03 -0.38 -11.45
C PRO A 68 -12.99 -0.03 -10.38
N PHE A 69 -11.85 0.49 -10.79
CA PHE A 69 -10.77 0.88 -9.89
C PHE A 69 -10.26 2.28 -10.23
N ARG A 70 -10.19 3.16 -9.23
CA ARG A 70 -9.74 4.55 -9.37
C ARG A 70 -8.35 4.68 -8.75
N ILE A 71 -7.34 4.42 -9.57
CA ILE A 71 -5.91 4.48 -9.18
C ILE A 71 -5.58 5.83 -8.52
N SER A 72 -6.12 6.92 -9.06
CA SER A 72 -5.86 8.27 -8.56
C SER A 72 -6.30 8.46 -7.12
N GLU A 73 -7.48 7.96 -6.73
CA GLU A 73 -8.01 8.13 -5.37
C GLU A 73 -7.18 7.36 -4.34
N ASP A 74 -6.81 6.11 -4.66
CA ASP A 74 -5.99 5.28 -3.76
C ASP A 74 -4.57 5.84 -3.63
N LEU A 75 -4.00 6.38 -4.72
CA LEU A 75 -2.69 7.01 -4.70
C LEU A 75 -2.71 8.32 -3.91
N GLU A 76 -3.68 9.20 -4.14
CA GLU A 76 -3.88 10.43 -3.36
C GLU A 76 -4.05 10.12 -1.87
N MET A 77 -4.78 9.05 -1.53
CA MET A 77 -4.93 8.61 -0.15
C MET A 77 -3.59 8.14 0.44
N ALA A 78 -2.80 7.35 -0.29
CA ALA A 78 -1.47 6.94 0.15
C ALA A 78 -0.54 8.14 0.41
N GLN A 79 -0.54 9.12 -0.49
CA GLN A 79 0.24 10.35 -0.35
C GLN A 79 -0.23 11.19 0.85
N ARG A 80 -1.53 11.29 1.05
CA ARG A 80 -2.10 12.02 2.19
C ARG A 80 -1.73 11.34 3.52
N THR A 81 -1.82 10.01 3.58
CA THR A 81 -1.35 9.22 4.73
C THR A 81 0.12 9.48 5.00
N ALA A 82 0.96 9.46 3.96
CA ALA A 82 2.39 9.72 4.09
C ALA A 82 2.67 11.12 4.65
N ALA A 83 2.03 12.14 4.09
CA ALA A 83 2.16 13.52 4.53
C ALA A 83 1.72 13.72 6.00
N ILE A 84 0.66 13.04 6.44
CA ILE A 84 0.17 13.12 7.83
C ILE A 84 1.13 12.43 8.80
N ARG A 85 1.67 11.27 8.41
CA ARG A 85 2.61 10.49 9.23
C ARG A 85 4.04 11.05 9.19
N GLY A 86 4.29 12.05 8.36
CA GLY A 86 5.62 12.62 8.15
C GLY A 86 6.57 11.69 7.41
N THR A 87 6.05 10.66 6.71
CA THR A 87 6.85 9.82 5.84
C THR A 87 7.03 10.51 4.48
N MET A 88 8.16 10.22 3.82
CA MET A 88 8.58 10.96 2.62
C MET A 88 7.74 10.61 1.39
N LEU A 89 7.21 9.38 1.31
CA LEU A 89 6.62 8.83 0.10
C LEU A 89 5.32 8.07 0.39
N GLY A 90 4.30 8.32 -0.44
CA GLY A 90 3.12 7.47 -0.55
C GLY A 90 3.15 6.67 -1.85
N ALA A 91 2.93 5.36 -1.77
CA ALA A 91 2.89 4.49 -2.95
C ALA A 91 1.70 3.53 -2.94
N LEU A 92 1.26 3.14 -4.13
CA LEU A 92 0.20 2.16 -4.35
C LEU A 92 0.78 0.89 -4.97
N ILE A 93 0.55 -0.24 -4.30
CA ILE A 93 0.81 -1.57 -4.84
C ILE A 93 -0.48 -2.13 -5.44
N GLN A 94 -0.49 -2.32 -6.76
CA GLN A 94 -1.58 -3.00 -7.46
C GLN A 94 -1.15 -4.41 -7.87
N TRP A 95 -1.68 -5.41 -7.15
CA TRP A 95 -1.53 -6.81 -7.52
C TRP A 95 -2.69 -7.27 -8.42
N ARG A 96 -2.38 -8.10 -9.42
CA ARG A 96 -3.36 -8.68 -10.34
C ARG A 96 -3.42 -10.16 -10.05
N SER A 97 -4.58 -10.66 -9.62
CA SER A 97 -4.74 -12.03 -9.11
C SER A 97 -4.37 -13.14 -10.11
N GLU A 98 -4.35 -12.84 -11.40
CA GLU A 98 -3.94 -13.76 -12.47
C GLU A 98 -2.42 -13.77 -12.70
N GLN A 99 -1.66 -12.95 -11.98
CA GLN A 99 -0.22 -12.80 -12.11
C GLN A 99 0.49 -13.12 -10.78
N PRO A 100 1.74 -13.61 -10.85
CA PRO A 100 2.60 -13.71 -9.68
C PRO A 100 2.78 -12.35 -8.99
N ILE A 101 3.04 -12.36 -7.67
CA ILE A 101 3.17 -11.13 -6.88
C ILE A 101 4.37 -10.29 -7.29
N GLU A 102 5.42 -10.94 -7.81
CA GLU A 102 6.59 -10.28 -8.41
C GLU A 102 6.20 -9.27 -9.49
N GLN A 103 5.05 -9.47 -10.13
CA GLN A 103 4.55 -8.66 -11.24
C GLN A 103 3.51 -7.62 -10.81
N ALA A 104 3.31 -7.42 -9.50
CA ALA A 104 2.51 -6.31 -9.00
C ALA A 104 3.12 -4.98 -9.44
N TYR A 105 2.26 -4.00 -9.74
CA TYR A 105 2.72 -2.65 -10.01
C TYR A 105 2.98 -1.93 -8.70
N ALA A 106 4.11 -1.23 -8.60
CA ALA A 106 4.34 -0.19 -7.60
C ALA A 106 4.19 1.17 -8.30
N ILE A 107 3.21 1.95 -7.86
CA ILE A 107 2.82 3.20 -8.49
C ILE A 107 3.06 4.34 -7.50
N VAL A 108 3.73 5.39 -7.97
CA VAL A 108 4.01 6.63 -7.23
C VAL A 108 3.66 7.83 -8.10
N SER A 109 3.54 9.00 -7.48
CA SER A 109 3.48 10.25 -8.25
C SER A 109 4.83 10.56 -8.90
N LEU A 110 4.83 11.46 -9.89
CA LEU A 110 6.07 11.91 -10.53
C LEU A 110 7.02 12.62 -9.54
N ASP A 111 6.47 13.36 -8.58
CA ASP A 111 7.24 14.04 -7.53
C ASP A 111 7.91 13.03 -6.59
N ASP A 112 7.15 12.02 -6.14
CA ASP A 112 7.67 10.96 -5.28
C ASP A 112 8.68 10.06 -6.00
N PHE A 113 8.49 9.82 -7.30
CA PHE A 113 9.50 9.19 -8.14
C PHE A 113 10.80 10.01 -8.18
N ALA A 114 10.71 11.34 -8.31
CA ALA A 114 11.89 12.19 -8.30
C ALA A 114 12.62 12.18 -6.95
N LYS A 115 11.91 12.07 -5.83
CA LYS A 115 12.50 11.88 -4.48
C LYS A 115 13.18 10.51 -4.35
N LEU A 116 12.58 9.44 -4.90
CA LEU A 116 13.19 8.11 -4.93
C LEU A 116 14.52 8.12 -5.68
N VAL A 117 14.56 8.72 -6.87
CA VAL A 117 15.77 8.80 -7.69
C VAL A 117 16.87 9.63 -7.03
N ARG A 118 16.53 10.68 -6.29
CA ARG A 118 17.49 11.53 -5.57
C ARG A 118 17.99 10.92 -4.26
N GLY A 119 17.29 9.94 -3.70
CA GLY A 119 17.59 9.38 -2.38
C GLY A 119 17.04 10.19 -1.21
N ASP A 120 16.17 11.18 -1.46
CA ASP A 120 15.61 12.08 -0.42
C ASP A 120 14.75 11.36 0.64
N HIS A 121 14.38 10.11 0.36
CA HIS A 121 13.58 9.26 1.24
C HIS A 121 14.41 8.50 2.28
N LEU A 122 15.74 8.51 2.16
CA LEU A 122 16.65 7.86 3.10
C LEU A 122 17.01 8.81 4.26
N PRO A 123 17.24 8.30 5.47
CA PRO A 123 17.76 9.12 6.56
C PRO A 123 19.14 9.70 6.18
N PRO A 124 19.46 10.94 6.63
CA PRO A 124 20.78 11.52 6.41
C PRO A 124 21.86 10.62 7.07
N PRO A 125 23.05 10.53 6.45
CA PRO A 125 24.16 9.71 6.95
C PRO A 125 24.70 10.18 8.30
#